data_AF-A0A7X8YQI9-F1
#
_entry.id   AF-A0A7X8YQI9-F1
#
_cell.length_a   1.000
_cell.length_b   1.000
_cell.length_c   1.000
_cell.angle_alpha   90.00
_cell.angle_beta   90.00
_cell.angle_gamma   90.00
#
_symmetry.space_group_name_H-M   'P 1'
#
loop_
_entity.id
_entity.type
_entity.pdbx_description
1 polymer ?
#
loop_
_entity_poly.entity_id
_entity_poly.type
_entity_poly.pdbx_seq_one_letter_code
_entity_poly.pdbx_strand_id
1 'polypeptide(L)'
;MGHFLNFSYYSDGSLKQKTTNTQKTYYTPSGLLEKTVINGTTFINSSDDATKNSNSINIMSSGGVSVLYNINNSVGVTDYCTYYGLTQSGFNCYTHAIAKRSEVRNPGYYSGRSLNLYSLSGIKLNVEKDQESLGRRIYDTTVGASISGHSWKIVLRINPGNDYHFMICSSNNSAWQFKAGIGGPVMRVLNGYTPDDITWDIYVLNSSTNKYEVYSSSYYTSAMKYMMITN
;
A
#
# COMPACT_ATOMS: atom_id res chain seq x y z
N MET A 1 -12.26 10.23 -23.03
CA MET A 1 -12.99 8.96 -23.22
C MET A 1 -13.10 8.27 -21.87
N GLY A 2 -14.30 7.89 -21.44
CA GLY A 2 -14.52 7.31 -20.11
C GLY A 2 -13.81 5.97 -19.93
N HIS A 3 -13.23 5.73 -18.75
CA HIS A 3 -12.65 4.43 -18.40
C HIS A 3 -13.80 3.47 -18.04
N PHE A 4 -14.13 2.54 -18.94
CA PHE A 4 -15.05 1.45 -18.63
C PHE A 4 -14.33 0.46 -17.71
N LEU A 5 -14.93 0.15 -16.56
CA LEU A 5 -14.42 -0.84 -15.62
C LEU A 5 -15.59 -1.63 -15.04
N ASN A 6 -15.65 -2.92 -15.34
CA ASN A 6 -16.69 -3.83 -14.85
C ASN A 6 -16.07 -5.01 -14.11
N PHE A 7 -16.72 -5.40 -13.00
CA PHE A 7 -16.34 -6.56 -12.21
C PHE A 7 -17.48 -7.58 -12.20
N SER A 8 -17.14 -8.85 -12.18
CA SER A 8 -18.07 -9.94 -11.93
C SER A 8 -17.49 -10.91 -10.92
N TYR A 9 -18.37 -11.53 -10.14
CA TYR A 9 -18.00 -12.36 -9.00
C TYR A 9 -18.62 -13.75 -9.12
N TYR A 10 -18.03 -14.73 -8.46
CA TYR A 10 -18.64 -16.03 -8.23
C TYR A 10 -19.74 -15.93 -7.17
N SER A 11 -20.54 -16.99 -7.02
CA SER A 11 -21.63 -17.04 -6.02
C SER A 11 -21.15 -16.92 -4.58
N ASP A 12 -19.88 -17.26 -4.32
CA ASP A 12 -19.21 -17.11 -3.02
C ASP A 12 -18.64 -15.70 -2.79
N GLY A 13 -18.80 -14.78 -3.74
CA GLY A 13 -18.30 -13.40 -3.67
C GLY A 13 -16.83 -13.23 -4.09
N SER A 14 -16.12 -14.30 -4.44
CA SER A 14 -14.76 -14.20 -5.00
C SER A 14 -14.78 -13.54 -6.38
N LEU A 15 -13.73 -12.76 -6.71
CA LEU A 15 -13.67 -12.06 -7.99
C LEU A 15 -13.51 -13.09 -9.11
N LYS A 16 -14.43 -13.08 -10.07
CA LYS A 16 -14.42 -13.97 -11.24
C LYS A 16 -13.75 -13.33 -12.43
N GLN A 17 -14.06 -12.06 -12.70
CA GLN A 17 -13.52 -11.36 -13.87
C GLN A 17 -13.52 -9.84 -13.67
N LYS A 18 -12.44 -9.20 -14.16
CA LYS A 18 -12.28 -7.75 -14.29
C LYS A 18 -12.23 -7.40 -15.78
N THR A 19 -13.05 -6.46 -16.23
CA THR A 19 -13.09 -5.99 -17.62
C THR A 19 -12.80 -4.50 -17.68
N THR A 20 -11.87 -4.09 -18.54
CA THR A 20 -11.58 -2.71 -18.91
C THR A 20 -11.91 -2.49 -20.39
N ASN A 21 -11.68 -1.26 -20.88
CA ASN A 21 -11.76 -0.92 -22.31
C ASN A 21 -10.95 -1.87 -23.22
N THR A 22 -9.83 -2.41 -22.74
CA THR A 22 -8.85 -3.14 -23.58
C THR A 22 -8.52 -4.54 -23.07
N GLN A 23 -8.98 -4.89 -21.87
CA GLN A 23 -8.54 -6.09 -21.15
C GLN A 23 -9.70 -6.79 -20.43
N LYS A 24 -9.71 -8.13 -20.46
CA LYS A 24 -10.51 -8.97 -19.56
C LYS A 24 -9.59 -9.90 -18.80
N THR A 25 -9.54 -9.80 -17.48
CA THR A 25 -8.80 -10.73 -16.61
C THR A 25 -9.79 -11.64 -15.92
N TYR A 26 -9.49 -12.94 -15.89
CA TYR A 26 -10.29 -13.99 -15.27
C TYR A 26 -9.50 -14.61 -14.12
N TYR A 27 -10.21 -14.98 -13.07
CA TYR A 27 -9.63 -15.55 -11.87
C TYR A 27 -10.38 -16.83 -11.51
N THR A 28 -9.69 -17.77 -10.88
CA THR A 28 -10.29 -18.96 -10.29
C THR A 28 -11.12 -18.58 -9.05
N PRO A 29 -12.00 -19.47 -8.54
CA PRO A 29 -12.70 -19.25 -7.27
C PRO A 29 -11.75 -19.02 -6.07
N SER A 30 -10.52 -19.56 -6.14
CA SER A 30 -9.48 -19.33 -5.14
C SER A 30 -8.74 -17.99 -5.30
N GLY A 31 -9.13 -17.15 -6.27
CA GLY A 31 -8.55 -15.84 -6.52
C GLY A 31 -7.25 -15.85 -7.34
N LEU A 32 -6.84 -16.99 -7.90
CA LEU A 32 -5.65 -17.08 -8.76
C LEU A 32 -5.97 -16.59 -10.17
N LEU A 33 -5.01 -15.95 -10.83
CA LEU A 33 -5.19 -15.51 -12.22
C LEU A 33 -5.22 -16.72 -13.15
N GLU A 34 -6.36 -16.91 -13.83
CA GLU A 34 -6.58 -18.02 -14.76
C GLU A 34 -6.13 -17.63 -16.19
N LYS A 35 -6.64 -16.49 -16.68
CA LYS A 35 -6.30 -15.99 -18.02
C LYS A 35 -6.54 -14.50 -18.14
N THR A 36 -5.87 -13.89 -19.11
CA THR A 36 -6.09 -12.50 -19.51
C THR A 36 -6.34 -12.42 -21.00
N VAL A 37 -7.34 -11.66 -21.44
CA VAL A 37 -7.62 -11.35 -22.84
C VAL A 37 -7.34 -9.88 -23.08
N ILE A 38 -6.41 -9.56 -23.98
CA ILE A 38 -6.05 -8.17 -24.36
C ILE A 38 -6.29 -8.03 -25.86
N ASN A 39 -7.16 -7.10 -26.26
CA ASN A 39 -7.50 -6.86 -27.67
C ASN A 39 -7.79 -8.15 -28.47
N GLY A 40 -8.50 -9.11 -27.85
CA GLY A 40 -8.85 -10.40 -28.48
C GLY A 40 -7.78 -11.50 -28.37
N THR A 41 -6.57 -11.18 -27.91
CA THR A 41 -5.51 -12.19 -27.67
C THR A 41 -5.65 -12.78 -26.29
N THR A 42 -5.73 -14.11 -26.19
CA THR A 42 -5.90 -14.83 -24.91
C THR A 42 -4.55 -15.34 -24.40
N PHE A 43 -4.24 -15.03 -23.14
CA PHE A 43 -3.06 -15.50 -22.41
C PHE A 43 -3.53 -16.37 -21.24
N ILE A 44 -3.14 -17.63 -21.24
CA ILE A 44 -3.54 -18.62 -20.23
C ILE A 44 -2.37 -18.84 -19.26
N ASN A 45 -2.65 -18.82 -17.97
CA ASN A 45 -1.67 -19.08 -16.93
C ASN A 45 -1.76 -20.57 -16.55
N SER A 46 -1.16 -21.46 -17.35
CA SER A 46 -1.09 -22.88 -17.02
C SER A 46 0.13 -23.14 -16.13
N SER A 47 -0.10 -23.64 -14.92
CA SER A 47 0.94 -24.08 -14.00
C SER A 47 1.64 -25.38 -14.42
N ASP A 48 1.22 -26.01 -15.53
CA ASP A 48 1.75 -27.28 -16.00
C ASP A 48 2.24 -27.17 -17.45
N ASP A 49 3.49 -26.74 -17.66
CA ASP A 49 4.38 -27.42 -18.61
C ASP A 49 5.84 -27.00 -18.40
N ALA A 50 6.67 -27.98 -18.08
CA ALA A 50 8.10 -27.84 -17.83
C ALA A 50 8.88 -28.15 -19.10
N THR A 51 8.72 -27.39 -20.20
CA THR A 51 9.70 -27.40 -21.30
C THR A 51 9.78 -26.07 -22.04
N LYS A 52 10.99 -25.50 -22.01
CA LYS A 52 11.55 -24.44 -22.86
C LYS A 52 10.65 -23.88 -23.98
N ASN A 53 10.15 -22.67 -23.77
CA ASN A 53 10.43 -21.59 -24.72
C ASN A 53 10.48 -20.25 -23.98
N SER A 54 11.67 -19.65 -24.01
CA SER A 54 12.00 -18.39 -23.36
C SER A 54 11.25 -17.24 -24.02
N ASN A 55 10.00 -17.02 -23.61
CA ASN A 55 9.35 -15.72 -23.62
C ASN A 55 8.77 -15.53 -22.22
N SER A 56 9.66 -15.28 -21.25
CA SER A 56 9.29 -14.68 -19.98
C SER A 56 8.73 -13.29 -20.29
N ILE A 57 7.42 -13.23 -20.54
CA ILE A 57 6.72 -11.98 -20.78
C ILE A 57 6.71 -11.22 -19.46
N ASN A 58 7.56 -10.20 -19.40
CA ASN A 58 7.41 -9.06 -18.51
C ASN A 58 5.98 -8.52 -18.68
N ILE A 59 5.08 -8.88 -17.77
CA ILE A 59 3.80 -8.19 -17.63
C ILE A 59 4.10 -6.84 -16.97
N MET A 60 4.73 -5.94 -17.74
CA MET A 60 4.58 -4.51 -17.46
C MET A 60 3.17 -4.15 -17.90
N SER A 61 2.20 -4.33 -17.01
CA SER A 61 0.95 -3.58 -17.12
C SER A 61 1.32 -2.11 -17.18
N SER A 62 1.08 -1.47 -18.32
CA SER A 62 1.39 -0.06 -18.58
C SER A 62 0.55 0.94 -17.76
N GLY A 63 -0.10 0.48 -16.68
CA GLY A 63 -0.72 1.32 -15.66
C GLY A 63 -0.18 0.92 -14.30
N GLY A 64 0.27 1.89 -13.51
CA GLY A 64 0.64 1.65 -12.12
C GLY A 64 -0.56 1.32 -11.22
N VAL A 65 -0.31 1.26 -9.92
CA VAL A 65 -1.34 1.06 -8.88
C VAL A 65 -2.51 2.04 -9.07
N SER A 66 -3.72 1.48 -9.15
CA SER A 66 -4.98 2.18 -9.39
C SER A 66 -5.76 2.38 -8.09
N VAL A 67 -6.58 3.44 -8.04
CA VAL A 67 -7.58 3.64 -6.98
C VAL A 67 -8.84 2.88 -7.39
N LEU A 68 -9.30 1.96 -6.54
CA LEU A 68 -10.49 1.14 -6.75
C LEU A 68 -11.77 1.91 -6.45
N TYR A 69 -11.77 2.65 -5.33
CA TYR A 69 -12.85 3.55 -4.93
C TYR A 69 -12.33 4.54 -3.87
N ASN A 70 -13.03 5.66 -3.77
CA ASN A 70 -12.78 6.69 -2.77
C ASN A 70 -13.56 6.36 -1.50
N ILE A 71 -12.91 6.45 -0.34
CA ILE A 71 -13.59 6.40 0.97
C ILE A 71 -14.23 7.78 1.24
N ASN A 72 -13.48 8.84 0.91
CA ASN A 72 -13.91 10.23 0.99
C ASN A 72 -13.14 11.05 -0.08
N ASN A 73 -13.22 12.39 -0.02
CA ASN A 73 -12.57 13.25 -1.00
C ASN A 73 -11.03 13.26 -0.91
N SER A 74 -10.43 12.70 0.14
CA SER A 74 -8.99 12.77 0.38
C SER A 74 -8.29 11.41 0.38
N VAL A 75 -9.01 10.30 0.55
CA VAL A 75 -8.45 8.96 0.67
C VAL A 75 -9.20 7.94 -0.19
N GLY A 76 -8.46 7.11 -0.91
CA GLY A 76 -9.00 6.01 -1.71
C GLY A 76 -8.28 4.68 -1.46
N VAL A 77 -9.03 3.59 -1.63
CA VAL A 77 -8.51 2.22 -1.57
C VAL A 77 -7.84 1.89 -2.89
N THR A 78 -6.67 1.22 -2.85
CA THR A 78 -5.92 0.88 -4.07
C THR A 78 -5.87 -0.63 -4.32
N ASP A 79 -5.51 -1.01 -5.54
CA ASP A 79 -5.20 -2.40 -5.91
C ASP A 79 -3.74 -2.81 -5.66
N TYR A 80 -2.99 -2.04 -4.86
CA TYR A 80 -1.55 -2.20 -4.63
C TYR A 80 -1.12 -3.65 -4.36
N CYS A 81 -1.78 -4.32 -3.42
CA CYS A 81 -1.38 -5.67 -3.02
C CYS A 81 -1.63 -6.66 -4.16
N THR A 82 -2.77 -6.58 -4.84
CA THR A 82 -3.05 -7.38 -6.04
C THR A 82 -2.05 -7.09 -7.16
N TYR A 83 -1.76 -5.82 -7.41
CA TYR A 83 -0.84 -5.36 -8.45
C TYR A 83 0.57 -5.94 -8.28
N TYR A 84 1.07 -5.99 -7.04
CA TYR A 84 2.40 -6.53 -6.73
C TYR A 84 2.40 -7.99 -6.29
N GLY A 85 1.27 -8.71 -6.34
CA GLY A 85 1.18 -10.10 -5.88
C GLY A 85 1.46 -10.29 -4.38
N LEU A 86 1.14 -9.29 -3.55
CA LEU A 86 1.35 -9.28 -2.10
C LEU A 86 0.09 -9.70 -1.34
N THR A 87 0.29 -10.39 -0.21
CA THR A 87 -0.80 -10.71 0.73
C THR A 87 -1.20 -9.47 1.53
N GLN A 88 -2.51 -9.26 1.74
CA GLN A 88 -2.99 -8.13 2.55
C GLN A 88 -2.48 -8.17 3.99
N SER A 89 -2.29 -9.37 4.56
CA SER A 89 -1.76 -9.60 5.91
C SER A 89 -0.23 -9.59 6.00
N GLY A 90 0.47 -9.41 4.87
CA GLY A 90 1.92 -9.60 4.80
C GLY A 90 2.74 -8.46 5.41
N PHE A 91 2.13 -7.30 5.66
CA PHE A 91 2.83 -6.12 6.14
C PHE A 91 1.87 -5.11 6.81
N ASN A 92 2.39 -4.25 7.67
CA ASN A 92 1.65 -3.18 8.36
C ASN A 92 2.05 -1.79 7.83
N CYS A 93 1.52 -0.72 8.45
CA CYS A 93 1.85 0.66 8.06
C CYS A 93 3.34 0.95 8.18
N TYR A 94 4.00 0.48 9.24
CA TYR A 94 5.44 0.68 9.42
C TYR A 94 6.26 -0.04 8.34
N THR A 95 6.06 -1.34 8.16
CA THR A 95 6.84 -2.10 7.20
C THR A 95 6.52 -1.73 5.75
N HIS A 96 5.31 -1.26 5.46
CA HIS A 96 5.01 -0.58 4.20
C HIS A 96 5.87 0.68 4.02
N ALA A 97 5.94 1.53 5.05
CA ALA A 97 6.63 2.80 4.99
C ALA A 97 8.16 2.67 4.86
N ILE A 98 8.76 1.62 5.42
CA ILE A 98 10.19 1.32 5.23
C ILE A 98 10.47 0.38 4.05
N ALA A 99 9.48 0.18 3.18
CA ALA A 99 9.57 -0.67 1.97
C ALA A 99 9.94 -2.14 2.23
N LYS A 100 9.47 -2.72 3.34
CA LYS A 100 9.58 -4.14 3.73
C LYS A 100 8.22 -4.83 3.65
N ARG A 101 7.78 -5.20 2.45
CA ARG A 101 6.37 -5.59 2.17
C ARG A 101 6.08 -7.09 2.28
N SER A 102 6.94 -7.82 2.97
CA SER A 102 6.84 -9.27 3.17
C SER A 102 6.88 -9.66 4.66
N GLU A 103 6.85 -8.68 5.56
CA GLU A 103 6.85 -8.92 6.99
C GLU A 103 6.05 -7.88 7.78
N VAL A 104 5.53 -8.30 8.92
CA VAL A 104 4.85 -7.46 9.90
C VAL A 104 5.78 -7.24 11.08
N ARG A 105 6.28 -6.01 11.23
CA ARG A 105 7.21 -5.59 12.28
C ARG A 105 6.78 -4.25 12.86
N ASN A 106 7.21 -3.97 14.08
CA ASN A 106 7.02 -2.67 14.71
C ASN A 106 8.33 -1.88 14.70
N PRO A 107 8.28 -0.54 14.81
CA PRO A 107 9.47 0.28 15.00
C PRO A 107 10.34 -0.20 16.17
N GLY A 108 11.60 -0.48 15.88
CA GLY A 108 12.62 -0.95 16.82
C GLY A 108 13.02 -2.42 16.59
N TYR A 109 12.26 -3.15 15.77
CA TYR A 109 12.50 -4.59 15.56
C TYR A 109 13.90 -4.88 15.01
N TYR A 110 14.33 -4.18 13.96
CA TYR A 110 15.60 -4.49 13.29
C TYR A 110 16.82 -4.08 14.11
N SER A 111 16.66 -3.12 15.01
CA SER A 111 17.68 -2.64 15.94
C SER A 111 17.61 -3.29 17.33
N GLY A 112 16.70 -4.24 17.56
CA GLY A 112 16.53 -4.92 18.85
C GLY A 112 16.00 -4.01 19.96
N ARG A 113 15.31 -2.92 19.61
CA ARG A 113 14.76 -1.93 20.53
C ARG A 113 13.28 -2.20 20.80
N SER A 114 12.87 -2.01 22.05
CA SER A 114 11.46 -2.08 22.43
C SER A 114 10.65 -0.92 21.86
N LEU A 115 9.43 -1.20 21.43
CA LEU A 115 8.47 -0.18 21.00
C LEU A 115 8.04 0.70 22.19
N ASN A 116 8.08 2.03 22.02
CA ASN A 116 7.56 2.99 23.00
C ASN A 116 6.42 3.82 22.41
N LEU A 117 5.17 3.37 22.62
CA LEU A 117 3.97 4.02 22.08
C LEU A 117 3.60 5.36 22.75
N TYR A 118 4.23 5.72 23.87
CA TYR A 118 3.96 6.98 24.57
C TYR A 118 4.82 8.15 24.06
N SER A 119 5.83 7.86 23.24
CA SER A 119 6.82 8.85 22.84
C SER A 119 6.99 8.89 21.32
N LEU A 120 6.51 9.99 20.71
CA LEU A 120 6.71 10.24 19.27
C LEU A 120 8.20 10.27 18.91
N SER A 121 9.03 10.89 19.75
CA SER A 121 10.49 10.89 19.58
C SER A 121 11.10 9.51 19.81
N GLY A 122 10.55 8.72 20.75
CA GLY A 122 10.95 7.33 20.97
C GLY A 122 10.68 6.42 19.77
N ILE A 123 9.49 6.51 19.16
CA ILE A 123 9.19 5.78 17.92
C ILE A 123 10.09 6.26 16.79
N LYS A 124 10.25 7.57 16.61
CA LYS A 124 11.16 8.13 15.61
C LYS A 124 12.58 7.56 15.74
N LEU A 125 13.14 7.58 16.95
CA LEU A 125 14.47 7.03 17.22
C LEU A 125 14.55 5.54 16.87
N ASN A 126 13.50 4.76 17.16
CA ASN A 126 13.44 3.36 16.77
C ASN A 126 13.45 3.19 15.24
N VAL A 127 12.72 4.04 14.50
CA VAL A 127 12.74 4.04 13.02
C VAL A 127 14.16 4.37 12.52
N GLU A 128 14.82 5.35 13.12
CA GLU A 128 16.18 5.75 12.76
C GLU A 128 17.17 4.59 12.94
N LYS A 129 17.15 3.95 14.12
CA LYS A 129 18.01 2.80 14.42
C LYS A 129 17.70 1.58 13.56
N ASP A 130 16.44 1.38 13.21
CA ASP A 130 16.08 0.31 12.28
C ASP A 130 16.63 0.58 10.88
N GLN A 131 16.59 1.81 10.38
CA GLN A 131 17.20 2.13 9.08
C GLN A 131 18.72 2.00 9.10
N GLU A 132 19.38 2.44 10.16
CA GLU A 132 20.83 2.22 10.36
C GLU A 132 21.17 0.71 10.31
N SER A 133 20.40 -0.12 11.02
CA SER A 133 20.59 -1.57 11.08
C SER A 133 20.33 -2.26 9.73
N LEU A 134 19.49 -1.65 8.89
CA LEU A 134 19.22 -2.08 7.52
C LEU A 134 20.23 -1.52 6.50
N GLY A 135 21.26 -0.80 6.95
CA GLY A 135 22.29 -0.21 6.09
C GLY A 135 21.83 1.01 5.30
N ARG A 136 20.80 1.71 5.77
CA ARG A 136 20.22 2.89 5.11
C ARG A 136 20.48 4.15 5.92
N ARG A 137 20.42 5.31 5.25
CA ARG A 137 20.45 6.62 5.92
C ARG A 137 19.05 7.15 6.07
N ILE A 138 18.83 7.91 7.14
CA ILE A 138 17.57 8.57 7.43
C ILE A 138 17.83 9.91 8.12
N TYR A 139 17.04 10.92 7.79
CA TYR A 139 17.15 12.26 8.37
C TYR A 139 15.81 12.99 8.33
N ASP A 140 15.69 14.03 9.17
CA ASP A 140 14.49 14.86 9.23
C ASP A 140 14.26 15.62 7.93
N THR A 141 13.00 15.74 7.53
CA THR A 141 12.62 16.44 6.30
C THR A 141 11.29 17.16 6.47
N THR A 142 10.75 17.72 5.38
CA THR A 142 9.44 18.38 5.35
C THR A 142 8.57 17.76 4.26
N VAL A 143 7.26 18.01 4.34
CA VAL A 143 6.30 17.53 3.35
C VAL A 143 6.65 17.97 1.92
N GLY A 144 7.17 19.18 1.76
CA GLY A 144 7.51 19.78 0.45
C GLY A 144 8.91 19.46 -0.07
N ALA A 145 9.76 18.78 0.71
CA ALA A 145 11.11 18.46 0.28
C ALA A 145 11.12 17.51 -0.94
N SER A 146 11.96 17.82 -1.93
CA SER A 146 12.13 16.98 -3.13
C SER A 146 12.68 15.60 -2.77
N ILE A 147 12.21 14.56 -3.47
CA ILE A 147 12.68 13.18 -3.31
C ILE A 147 13.65 12.86 -4.45
N SER A 148 14.91 12.60 -4.11
CA SER A 148 15.92 12.14 -5.08
C SER A 148 15.69 10.68 -5.51
N GLY A 149 16.43 10.24 -6.53
CA GLY A 149 16.46 8.83 -6.93
C GLY A 149 16.86 7.93 -5.74
N HIS A 150 16.28 6.73 -5.67
CA HIS A 150 16.52 5.73 -4.60
C HIS A 150 16.18 6.20 -3.17
N SER A 151 15.35 7.25 -3.04
CA SER A 151 14.92 7.80 -1.77
C SER A 151 13.38 7.81 -1.68
N TRP A 152 12.87 7.84 -0.46
CA TRP A 152 11.45 8.04 -0.19
C TRP A 152 11.23 8.75 1.14
N LYS A 153 10.14 9.51 1.23
CA LYS A 153 9.70 10.17 2.45
C LYS A 153 8.74 9.28 3.20
N ILE A 154 8.82 9.35 4.51
CA ILE A 154 7.81 8.83 5.43
C ILE A 154 7.33 9.93 6.35
N VAL A 155 6.10 9.80 6.84
CA VAL A 155 5.59 10.61 7.95
C VAL A 155 5.04 9.70 9.03
N LEU A 156 5.26 10.07 10.28
CA LEU A 156 4.80 9.39 11.48
C LEU A 156 3.85 10.30 12.28
N ARG A 157 2.71 9.74 12.72
CA ARG A 157 1.92 10.22 13.87
C ARG A 157 1.60 9.09 14.82
N ILE A 158 1.31 9.44 16.06
CA ILE A 158 0.86 8.50 17.09
C ILE A 158 -0.45 8.97 17.71
N ASN A 159 -1.21 8.01 18.22
CA ASN A 159 -2.12 8.21 19.33
C ASN A 159 -1.39 7.71 20.58
N PRO A 160 -0.87 8.62 21.44
CA PRO A 160 0.00 8.24 22.55
C PRO A 160 -0.59 7.14 23.44
N GLY A 161 0.18 6.07 23.64
CA GLY A 161 -0.22 4.91 24.44
C GLY A 161 -1.13 3.90 23.74
N ASN A 162 -1.60 4.19 22.52
CA ASN A 162 -2.53 3.33 21.79
C ASN A 162 -1.92 2.77 20.50
N ASP A 163 -1.54 3.64 19.56
CA ASP A 163 -1.14 3.21 18.22
C ASP A 163 -0.22 4.23 17.52
N TYR A 164 0.40 3.79 16.42
CA TYR A 164 1.17 4.62 15.51
C TYR A 164 0.70 4.43 14.07
N HIS A 165 0.95 5.44 13.24
CA HIS A 165 0.67 5.35 11.82
C HIS A 165 1.76 5.97 10.98
N PHE A 166 2.01 5.35 9.84
CA PHE A 166 2.98 5.82 8.87
C PHE A 166 2.36 5.96 7.49
N MET A 167 2.77 7.01 6.79
CA MET A 167 2.56 7.14 5.35
C MET A 167 3.91 7.20 4.63
N ILE A 168 3.92 6.86 3.34
CA ILE A 168 5.07 6.86 2.44
C ILE A 168 4.77 7.63 1.16
N CYS A 169 5.77 8.34 0.65
CA CYS A 169 5.76 8.98 -0.67
C CYS A 169 7.14 8.75 -1.31
N SER A 170 7.20 8.39 -2.58
CA SER A 170 8.44 8.05 -3.28
C SER A 170 8.59 8.82 -4.59
N SER A 171 9.80 8.93 -5.13
CA SER A 171 10.06 9.68 -6.37
C SER A 171 9.36 9.09 -7.60
N ASN A 172 9.05 7.79 -7.59
CA ASN A 172 8.29 7.11 -8.64
C ASN A 172 6.76 7.10 -8.39
N ASN A 173 6.29 7.60 -7.26
CA ASN A 173 4.87 7.75 -6.93
C ASN A 173 4.70 8.91 -5.95
N SER A 174 4.38 10.08 -6.50
CA SER A 174 4.27 11.33 -5.74
C SER A 174 3.06 11.38 -4.79
N ALA A 175 2.09 10.48 -4.95
CA ALA A 175 0.95 10.41 -4.04
C ALA A 175 1.34 9.69 -2.74
N TRP A 176 0.98 10.27 -1.59
CA TRP A 176 1.16 9.64 -0.30
C TRP A 176 0.30 8.37 -0.17
N GLN A 177 0.86 7.34 0.45
CA GLN A 177 0.20 6.05 0.63
C GLN A 177 0.40 5.54 2.06
N PHE A 178 -0.53 4.72 2.54
CA PHE A 178 -0.43 4.08 3.84
C PHE A 178 -1.18 2.76 3.85
N LYS A 179 -0.95 1.94 4.87
CA LYS A 179 -1.61 0.63 5.04
C LYS A 179 -2.63 0.72 6.18
N ALA A 180 -3.88 0.33 5.91
CA ALA A 180 -4.95 0.32 6.91
C ALA A 180 -4.82 -0.88 7.89
N GLY A 181 -3.80 -0.84 8.74
CA GLY A 181 -3.53 -1.90 9.72
C GLY A 181 -3.02 -3.21 9.11
N ILE A 182 -2.82 -4.24 9.95
CA ILE A 182 -2.17 -5.50 9.55
C ILE A 182 -3.01 -6.27 8.51
N GLY A 183 -4.33 -6.12 8.43
CA GLY A 183 -5.18 -6.80 7.43
C GLY A 183 -5.74 -5.93 6.30
N GLY A 184 -5.61 -4.60 6.36
CA GLY A 184 -6.27 -3.72 5.41
C GLY A 184 -5.54 -3.50 4.08
N PRO A 185 -6.10 -2.78 3.12
CA PRO A 185 -5.44 -2.45 1.87
C PRO A 185 -4.39 -1.36 2.07
N VAL A 186 -3.56 -1.17 1.05
CA VAL A 186 -2.85 0.10 0.87
C VAL A 186 -3.85 1.13 0.35
N MET A 187 -3.91 2.27 1.03
CA MET A 187 -4.70 3.43 0.69
C MET A 187 -3.79 4.51 0.10
N ARG A 188 -4.37 5.37 -0.72
CA ARG A 188 -3.69 6.50 -1.35
C ARG A 188 -4.40 7.80 -0.97
N VAL A 189 -3.60 8.81 -0.66
CA VAL A 189 -4.04 10.20 -0.53
C VAL A 189 -4.30 10.77 -1.93
N LEU A 190 -5.46 11.37 -2.12
CA LEU A 190 -6.01 11.77 -3.41
C LEU A 190 -5.81 13.27 -3.68
N ASN A 191 -6.08 13.69 -4.92
CA ASN A 191 -6.21 15.11 -5.31
C ASN A 191 -4.98 15.98 -5.04
N GLY A 192 -3.79 15.37 -4.98
CA GLY A 192 -2.55 16.09 -4.67
C GLY A 192 -2.42 16.50 -3.20
N TYR A 193 -3.32 16.06 -2.33
CA TYR A 193 -3.23 16.27 -0.90
C TYR A 193 -2.00 15.59 -0.32
N THR A 194 -1.55 16.14 0.79
CA THR A 194 -0.44 15.68 1.59
C THR A 194 -0.95 15.25 2.98
N PRO A 195 -0.10 14.66 3.84
CA PRO A 195 -0.52 14.30 5.19
C PRO A 195 -0.90 15.50 6.05
N ASP A 196 -0.54 16.73 5.66
CA ASP A 196 -0.94 17.97 6.30
C ASP A 196 -2.38 18.39 5.94
N ASP A 197 -2.90 17.92 4.81
CA ASP A 197 -4.21 18.33 4.26
C ASP A 197 -5.35 17.38 4.65
N ILE A 198 -5.05 16.26 5.30
CA ILE A 198 -6.02 15.19 5.56
C ILE A 198 -6.15 14.87 7.04
N THR A 199 -7.31 14.34 7.40
CA THR A 199 -7.53 13.78 8.73
C THR A 199 -6.84 12.42 8.86
N TRP A 200 -6.20 12.19 9.99
CA TRP A 200 -5.52 10.93 10.30
C TRP A 200 -6.49 9.98 11.01
N ASP A 201 -7.26 9.25 10.21
CA ASP A 201 -8.33 8.38 10.66
C ASP A 201 -7.88 6.90 10.81
N ILE A 202 -8.69 6.10 11.52
CA ILE A 202 -8.68 4.64 11.41
C ILE A 202 -9.76 4.23 10.40
N TYR A 203 -9.44 3.23 9.58
CA TYR A 203 -10.36 2.65 8.60
C TYR A 203 -10.64 1.20 8.91
N VAL A 204 -11.88 0.77 8.69
CA VAL A 204 -12.35 -0.61 8.89
C VAL A 204 -13.11 -1.10 7.67
N LEU A 205 -13.09 -2.41 7.41
CA LEU A 205 -13.94 -3.02 6.40
C LEU A 205 -15.36 -3.15 6.96
N ASN A 206 -16.33 -2.51 6.30
CA ASN A 206 -17.74 -2.73 6.54
C ASN A 206 -18.18 -4.02 5.84
N SER A 207 -18.50 -5.07 6.61
CA SER A 207 -18.85 -6.39 6.08
C SER A 207 -20.14 -6.40 5.26
N SER A 208 -21.06 -5.48 5.53
CA SER A 208 -22.35 -5.39 4.81
C SER A 208 -22.19 -4.79 3.41
N THR A 209 -21.28 -3.83 3.25
CA THR A 209 -21.05 -3.15 1.97
C THR A 209 -19.82 -3.66 1.23
N ASN A 210 -18.99 -4.46 1.91
CA ASN A 210 -17.67 -4.91 1.49
C ASN A 210 -16.76 -3.74 1.04
N LYS A 211 -16.87 -2.60 1.74
CA LYS A 211 -16.07 -1.39 1.49
C LYS A 211 -15.41 -0.90 2.77
N TYR A 212 -14.23 -0.31 2.63
CA TYR A 212 -13.58 0.38 3.74
C TYR A 212 -14.25 1.73 3.99
N GLU A 213 -14.44 2.04 5.26
CA GLU A 213 -15.00 3.31 5.74
C GLU A 213 -14.20 3.84 6.93
N VAL A 214 -14.42 5.11 7.27
CA VAL A 214 -13.83 5.73 8.46
C VAL A 214 -14.47 5.12 9.69
N TYR A 215 -13.66 4.48 10.54
CA TYR A 215 -14.08 3.93 11.82
C TYR A 215 -13.98 4.98 12.94
N SER A 216 -12.84 5.67 13.01
CA SER A 216 -12.57 6.69 14.01
C SER A 216 -11.83 7.84 13.35
N SER A 217 -12.41 9.04 13.42
CA SER A 217 -11.81 10.21 12.80
C SER A 217 -10.84 10.93 13.73
N SER A 218 -9.79 11.53 13.17
CA SER A 218 -8.76 12.27 13.94
C SER A 218 -8.09 11.45 15.04
N TYR A 219 -7.96 10.13 14.82
CA TYR A 219 -7.47 9.19 15.83
C TYR A 219 -6.01 9.43 16.20
N TYR A 220 -5.14 9.73 15.22
CA TYR A 220 -3.72 10.01 15.48
C TYR A 220 -3.51 11.51 15.70
N THR A 221 -3.26 11.87 16.95
CA THR A 221 -3.37 13.25 17.44
C THR A 221 -2.03 13.95 17.65
N SER A 222 -0.91 13.22 17.72
CA SER A 222 0.41 13.82 17.95
C SER A 222 0.83 14.79 16.84
N ALA A 223 1.90 15.56 17.03
CA ALA A 223 2.58 16.22 15.91
C ALA A 223 3.03 15.19 14.85
N MET A 224 3.25 15.66 13.62
CA MET A 224 3.83 14.86 12.53
C MET A 224 5.36 14.88 12.58
N LYS A 225 5.99 13.74 12.26
CA LYS A 225 7.44 13.64 12.05
C LYS A 225 7.71 13.12 10.64
N TYR A 226 8.23 14.00 9.80
CA TYR A 226 8.65 13.69 8.44
C TYR A 226 10.11 13.28 8.43
N MET A 227 10.41 12.17 7.75
CA MET A 227 11.77 11.66 7.58
C MET A 227 12.00 11.25 6.13
N MET A 228 13.21 11.47 5.61
CA MET A 228 13.66 10.96 4.32
C MET A 228 14.53 9.73 4.56
N ILE A 229 14.25 8.62 3.86
CA ILE A 229 15.10 7.43 3.84
C ILE A 229 15.82 7.37 2.50
N THR A 230 17.12 7.10 2.52
CA THR A 230 17.96 6.97 1.32
C THR A 230 18.75 5.67 1.39
N ASN A 231 18.77 4.92 0.29
CA ASN A 231 19.68 3.79 0.10
C ASN A 231 21.05 4.26 -0.40
#